data_AF-A0A6A4EA05-F1
#
_entry.id   AF-A0A6A4EA05-F1
#
_cell.length_a   1.000
_cell.length_b   1.000
_cell.length_c   1.000
_cell.angle_alpha   90.00
_cell.angle_beta   90.00
_cell.angle_gamma   90.00
#
_symmetry.space_group_name_H-M   'P 1'
#
loop_
_entity.id
_entity.type
_entity.pdbx_description
1 polymer ?
#
loop_
_entity_poly.entity_id
_entity_poly.type
_entity_poly.pdbx_seq_one_letter_code
_entity_poly.pdbx_strand_id
1 'polypeptide(L)'
;MQRSIHGNHYFLALKWLGYTHIFFLANKSDAATAFQQYEAIIRRNPVQFPTTLRILRSDNGGEFESSAFQKVCEVADIEREYSEPHAHYPNGVVERAKRTITETTITLLVQSGLPHNLWEYAARHAVYVRNRIPS
;
A
#
# COMPACT_ATOMS: atom_id res chain seq x y z
N MET A 1 -3.00 1.84 15.82
CA MET A 1 -3.74 3.10 15.62
C MET A 1 -5.17 2.88 16.04
N GLN A 2 -5.84 3.89 16.61
CA GLN A 2 -7.28 3.83 16.81
C GLN A 2 -8.00 3.80 15.45
N ARG A 3 -9.28 3.39 15.45
CA ARG A 3 -10.11 3.41 14.25
C ARG A 3 -10.15 4.83 13.68
N SER A 4 -10.02 4.95 12.36
CA SER A 4 -10.12 6.24 11.69
C SER A 4 -11.54 6.80 11.73
N ILE A 5 -11.69 8.07 11.34
CA ILE A 5 -12.98 8.73 11.16
C ILE A 5 -13.88 8.04 10.12
N HIS A 6 -13.30 7.33 9.14
CA HIS A 6 -14.05 6.56 8.13
C HIS A 6 -14.18 5.06 8.48
N GLY A 7 -13.77 4.67 9.68
CA GLY A 7 -13.92 3.30 10.15
C GLY A 7 -12.82 2.33 9.74
N ASN A 8 -11.72 2.81 9.15
CA ASN A 8 -10.58 1.97 8.75
C ASN A 8 -9.63 1.71 9.94
N HIS A 9 -8.98 0.54 9.89
CA HIS A 9 -8.02 0.08 10.90
C HIS A 9 -6.62 -0.17 10.32
N TYR A 10 -6.55 -0.42 9.02
CA TYR A 10 -5.33 -0.79 8.32
C TYR A 10 -5.13 0.10 7.11
N PHE A 11 -3.91 0.10 6.57
CA PHE A 11 -3.67 0.52 5.22
C PHE A 11 -2.81 -0.51 4.50
N LEU A 12 -3.12 -0.78 3.24
CA LEU A 12 -2.26 -1.52 2.32
C LEU A 12 -1.32 -0.53 1.64
N ALA A 13 -0.02 -0.78 1.69
CA ALA A 13 0.98 0.00 0.96
C ALA A 13 1.50 -0.81 -0.23
N LEU A 14 1.44 -0.22 -1.42
CA LEU A 14 1.90 -0.80 -2.68
C LEU A 14 2.95 0.15 -3.27
N LYS A 15 4.08 -0.39 -3.73
CA LYS A 15 5.16 0.41 -4.30
C LYS A 15 5.52 -0.11 -5.68
N TRP A 16 5.59 0.80 -6.64
CA TRP A 16 6.01 0.50 -8.00
C TRP A 16 6.51 1.75 -8.72
N LEU A 17 7.56 1.60 -9.52
CA LEU A 17 8.20 2.70 -10.28
C LEU A 17 8.52 3.94 -9.43
N GLY A 18 8.99 3.74 -8.20
CA GLY A 18 9.32 4.82 -7.26
C GLY A 18 8.12 5.38 -6.49
N TYR A 19 6.89 5.24 -7.02
CA TYR A 19 5.67 5.71 -6.36
C TYR A 19 5.21 4.75 -5.27
N THR A 20 4.76 5.32 -4.14
CA THR A 20 4.07 4.58 -3.09
C THR A 20 2.58 4.94 -3.11
N HIS A 21 1.71 3.95 -3.10
CA HIS A 21 0.27 4.11 -3.01
C HIS A 21 -0.21 3.47 -1.70
N ILE A 22 -1.19 4.10 -1.06
CA ILE A 22 -1.85 3.54 0.12
C ILE A 22 -3.35 3.44 -0.09
N PHE A 23 -3.93 2.35 0.40
CA PHE A 23 -5.37 2.11 0.42
C PHE A 23 -5.79 1.83 1.86
N PHE A 24 -6.80 2.54 2.35
CA PHE A 24 -7.29 2.38 3.71
C PHE A 24 -8.31 1.25 3.77
N LEU A 25 -8.18 0.38 4.77
CA LEU A 25 -8.97 -0.85 4.89
C LEU A 25 -9.64 -0.94 6.26
N ALA A 26 -10.91 -1.33 6.27
CA ALA A 26 -11.62 -1.69 7.49
C ALA A 26 -11.09 -3.03 8.01
N ASN A 27 -10.92 -4.00 7.10
CA ASN A 27 -10.43 -5.35 7.40
C ASN A 27 -9.25 -5.71 6.51
N LYS A 28 -8.38 -6.59 6.99
CA LYS A 28 -7.28 -7.13 6.15
C LYS A 28 -7.78 -7.87 4.91
N SER A 29 -8.98 -8.46 4.96
CA SER A 29 -9.63 -9.13 3.82
C SER A 29 -9.93 -8.19 2.65
N ASP A 30 -9.99 -6.88 2.89
CA ASP A 30 -10.27 -5.88 1.87
C ASP A 30 -9.05 -5.62 0.96
N ALA A 31 -7.89 -6.24 1.26
CA ALA A 31 -6.66 -6.10 0.50
C ALA A 31 -6.80 -6.51 -0.97
N ALA A 32 -7.59 -7.56 -1.27
CA ALA A 32 -7.82 -8.01 -2.64
C ALA A 32 -8.54 -6.94 -3.47
N THR A 33 -9.60 -6.36 -2.92
CA THR A 33 -10.36 -5.26 -3.56
C THR A 33 -9.48 -4.03 -3.76
N ALA A 34 -8.67 -3.67 -2.76
CA ALA A 34 -7.74 -2.56 -2.86
C ALA A 34 -6.66 -2.80 -3.93
N PHE A 35 -6.13 -4.01 -4.03
CA PHE A 35 -5.17 -4.37 -5.07
C PHE A 35 -5.79 -4.34 -6.48
N GLN A 36 -7.03 -4.80 -6.64
CA GLN A 36 -7.75 -4.69 -7.91
C GLN A 36 -7.92 -3.23 -8.34
N GLN A 37 -8.24 -2.33 -7.39
CA GLN A 37 -8.31 -0.89 -7.67
C GLN A 37 -6.96 -0.33 -8.09
N TYR A 38 -5.88 -0.78 -7.45
CA TYR A 38 -4.52 -0.38 -7.79
C TYR A 38 -4.11 -0.78 -9.22
N GLU A 39 -4.35 -2.04 -9.61
CA GLU A 39 -4.10 -2.52 -10.98
C GLU A 39 -4.87 -1.66 -12.00
N ALA A 40 -6.15 -1.38 -11.73
CA ALA A 40 -6.96 -0.55 -12.60
C ALA A 40 -6.43 0.89 -12.73
N ILE A 41 -5.90 1.47 -11.64
CA ILE A 41 -5.25 2.79 -11.65
C ILE A 41 -4.00 2.77 -12.53
N ILE A 42 -3.14 1.76 -12.37
CA ILE A 42 -1.94 1.61 -13.18
C ILE A 42 -2.31 1.54 -14.66
N ARG A 43 -3.23 0.63 -15.00
CA ARG A 43 -3.62 0.35 -16.38
C ARG A 43 -4.25 1.56 -17.08
N ARG A 44 -4.98 2.41 -16.33
CA ARG A 44 -5.64 3.61 -16.88
C ARG A 44 -4.70 4.81 -17.04
N ASN A 45 -3.48 4.76 -16.50
CA ASN A 45 -2.54 5.88 -16.52
C ASN A 45 -1.21 5.53 -17.22
N PRO A 46 -1.23 5.13 -18.51
CA PRO A 46 -0.03 4.64 -19.21
C PRO A 46 1.06 5.71 -19.37
N VAL A 47 0.71 7.00 -19.33
CA VAL A 47 1.68 8.09 -19.38
C VAL A 47 2.54 8.13 -18.12
N GLN A 48 1.94 7.89 -16.95
CA GLN A 48 2.65 7.84 -15.67
C GLN A 48 3.32 6.48 -15.43
N PHE A 49 2.71 5.44 -15.99
CA PHE A 49 3.06 4.05 -15.77
C PHE A 49 3.22 3.32 -17.12
N PRO A 50 4.35 3.53 -17.81
CA PRO A 50 4.53 3.06 -19.19
C PRO A 50 4.77 1.55 -19.31
N THR A 51 5.01 0.86 -18.19
CA THR A 51 5.22 -0.58 -18.14
C THR A 51 4.01 -1.29 -17.53
N THR A 52 3.80 -2.56 -17.88
CA THR A 52 2.70 -3.36 -17.31
C THR A 52 3.12 -3.96 -15.97
N LEU A 53 2.22 -3.95 -14.98
CA LEU A 53 2.39 -4.70 -13.75
C LEU A 53 2.28 -6.20 -14.06
N ARG A 54 3.37 -6.94 -13.93
CA ARG A 54 3.43 -8.39 -14.21
C ARG A 54 3.66 -9.26 -13.00
N ILE A 55 4.37 -8.73 -11.99
CA ILE A 55 4.78 -9.48 -10.81
C ILE A 55 4.36 -8.69 -9.57
N LEU A 56 3.62 -9.34 -8.68
CA LEU A 56 3.38 -8.87 -7.33
C LEU A 56 4.32 -9.61 -6.37
N ARG A 57 5.14 -8.84 -5.64
CA ARG A 57 5.95 -9.36 -4.53
C ARG A 57 5.29 -9.02 -3.20
N SER A 58 5.04 -10.03 -2.37
CA SER A 58 4.53 -9.86 -1.01
C SER A 58 5.30 -10.72 -0.01
N ASP A 59 5.06 -10.47 1.28
CA ASP A 59 5.38 -11.43 2.33
C ASP A 59 4.31 -12.55 2.37
N ASN A 60 4.52 -13.55 3.23
CA ASN A 60 3.54 -14.60 3.53
C ASN A 60 2.43 -14.08 4.47
N GLY A 61 2.01 -12.83 4.30
CA GLY A 61 0.87 -12.27 5.01
C GLY A 61 -0.41 -12.97 4.57
N GLY A 62 -1.22 -13.46 5.51
CA GLY A 62 -2.43 -14.22 5.21
C GLY A 62 -3.45 -13.49 4.34
N GLU A 63 -3.42 -12.15 4.29
CA GLU A 63 -4.21 -11.36 3.34
C GLU A 63 -3.88 -11.66 1.86
N PHE A 64 -2.61 -11.94 1.54
CA PHE A 64 -2.12 -12.21 0.18
C PHE A 64 -2.24 -13.69 -0.22
N GLU A 65 -2.50 -14.56 0.75
CA GLU A 65 -2.77 -15.99 0.54
C GLU A 65 -4.25 -16.29 0.30
N SER A 66 -5.14 -15.30 0.51
CA SER A 66 -6.57 -15.50 0.32
C SER A 66 -6.94 -15.86 -1.13
N SER A 67 -7.92 -16.75 -1.31
CA SER A 67 -8.40 -17.17 -2.63
C SER A 67 -8.94 -16.00 -3.46
N ALA A 68 -9.52 -15.00 -2.78
CA ALA A 68 -9.94 -13.76 -3.42
C ALA A 68 -8.75 -13.00 -4.03
N PHE A 69 -7.66 -12.86 -3.27
CA PHE A 69 -6.45 -12.18 -3.74
C PHE A 69 -5.79 -12.95 -4.89
N GLN A 70 -5.73 -14.28 -4.78
CA GLN A 70 -5.26 -15.16 -5.86
C GLN A 70 -6.04 -14.93 -7.16
N LYS A 71 -7.38 -14.96 -7.08
CA LYS A 71 -8.25 -14.76 -8.24
C LYS A 71 -8.06 -13.39 -8.89
N VAL A 72 -7.85 -12.33 -8.11
CA VAL A 72 -7.55 -10.99 -8.64
C VAL A 72 -6.26 -11.01 -9.47
N CYS A 73 -5.21 -11.67 -8.97
CA CYS A 73 -3.93 -11.77 -9.68
C CYS A 73 -4.06 -12.60 -10.96
N GLU A 74 -4.75 -13.75 -10.90
CA GLU A 74 -4.97 -14.63 -12.06
C GLU A 74 -5.75 -13.92 -13.17
N VAL A 75 -6.82 -13.20 -12.83
CA VAL A 75 -7.63 -12.45 -13.80
C VAL A 75 -6.83 -11.31 -14.45
N ALA A 76 -5.88 -10.73 -13.71
CA ALA A 76 -5.03 -9.65 -14.18
C ALA A 76 -3.75 -10.14 -14.89
N ASP A 77 -3.53 -11.45 -14.99
CA ASP A 77 -2.30 -12.06 -15.51
C ASP A 77 -1.04 -11.59 -14.75
N ILE A 78 -1.15 -11.51 -13.42
CA ILE A 78 -0.09 -11.08 -12.50
C ILE A 78 0.47 -12.31 -11.78
N GLU A 79 1.76 -12.57 -11.98
CA GLU A 79 2.51 -13.57 -11.24
C GLU A 79 2.72 -13.13 -9.78
N ARG A 80 2.56 -14.07 -8.84
CA ARG A 80 2.77 -13.82 -7.42
C ARG A 80 4.09 -14.42 -6.99
N GLU A 81 4.98 -13.58 -6.48
CA GLU A 81 6.22 -13.99 -5.84
C GLU A 81 6.11 -13.74 -4.34
N TYR A 82 6.25 -14.80 -3.56
CA TYR A 82 6.34 -14.71 -2.11
C TYR A 82 7.81 -14.63 -1.72
N SER A 83 8.17 -13.62 -0.92
CA SER A 83 9.56 -13.51 -0.47
C SER A 83 9.87 -14.65 0.51
N GLU A 84 10.91 -15.41 0.21
CA GLU A 84 11.50 -16.36 1.14
C GLU A 84 11.91 -15.61 2.43
N PRO A 85 11.84 -16.20 3.64
CA PRO A 85 12.15 -15.53 4.90
C PRO A 85 13.50 -14.79 4.93
N HIS A 86 14.44 -15.13 4.02
CA HIS A 86 15.78 -14.59 3.92
C HIS A 86 16.01 -13.66 2.70
N ALA A 87 15.03 -13.53 1.80
CA ALA A 87 15.11 -12.65 0.62
C ALA A 87 14.60 -11.24 0.94
N HIS A 88 15.30 -10.55 1.84
CA HIS A 88 14.84 -9.29 2.46
C HIS A 88 14.79 -8.06 1.53
N TYR A 89 15.47 -8.07 0.38
CA TYR A 89 15.70 -6.83 -0.36
C TYR A 89 14.43 -6.20 -0.96
N PRO A 90 13.55 -6.93 -1.69
CA PRO A 90 12.37 -6.33 -2.31
C PRO A 90 11.29 -5.94 -1.28
N ASN A 91 11.00 -6.83 -0.33
CA ASN A 91 10.05 -6.56 0.76
C ASN A 91 10.53 -5.45 1.68
N GLY A 92 11.84 -5.38 1.94
CA GLY A 92 12.44 -4.32 2.75
C GLY A 92 12.23 -2.91 2.19
N VAL A 93 11.98 -2.75 0.88
CA VAL A 93 11.63 -1.42 0.31
C VAL A 93 10.21 -1.01 0.72
N VAL A 94 9.24 -1.92 0.63
CA VAL A 94 7.85 -1.66 1.02
C VAL A 94 7.72 -1.54 2.54
N GLU A 95 8.43 -2.36 3.31
CA GLU A 95 8.46 -2.27 4.77
C GLU A 95 9.03 -0.94 5.25
N ARG A 96 10.18 -0.52 4.69
CA ARG A 96 10.72 0.82 4.97
C ARG A 96 9.74 1.92 4.60
N ALA A 97 9.04 1.77 3.47
CA ALA A 97 7.98 2.69 3.08
C ALA A 97 6.83 2.75 4.08
N LYS A 98 6.30 1.60 4.52
CA LYS A 98 5.24 1.49 5.53
C LYS A 98 5.66 2.16 6.85
N ARG A 99 6.89 1.91 7.30
CA ARG A 99 7.46 2.53 8.51
C ARG A 99 7.54 4.04 8.38
N THR A 100 8.16 4.55 7.31
CA THR A 100 8.27 6.01 7.09
C THR A 100 6.90 6.68 7.04
N ILE A 101 5.93 6.10 6.32
CA ILE A 101 4.56 6.64 6.26
C ILE A 101 3.95 6.68 7.66
N THR A 102 4.11 5.62 8.45
CA THR A 102 3.57 5.54 9.81
C THR A 102 4.18 6.60 10.72
N GLU A 103 5.51 6.73 10.73
CA GLU A 103 6.23 7.73 11.51
C GLU A 103 5.82 9.15 11.11
N THR A 104 5.82 9.47 9.82
CA THR A 104 5.39 10.79 9.33
C THR A 104 3.93 11.08 9.68
N THR A 105 3.03 10.08 9.59
CA THR A 105 1.62 10.23 9.97
C THR A 105 1.48 10.62 11.44
N ILE A 106 2.21 9.93 12.32
CA ILE A 106 2.21 10.22 13.76
C ILE A 106 2.76 11.63 14.01
N THR A 107 3.90 11.97 13.40
CA THR A 107 4.51 13.30 13.53
C THR A 107 3.56 14.41 13.09
N LEU A 108 2.88 14.27 11.94
CA LEU A 108 1.91 15.25 11.44
C LEU A 108 0.74 15.46 12.40
N LEU A 109 0.20 14.37 12.98
CA LEU A 109 -0.91 14.47 13.94
C LEU A 109 -0.46 15.15 15.23
N VAL A 110 0.69 14.76 15.78
CA VAL A 110 1.24 15.36 17.01
C VAL A 110 1.53 16.84 16.80
N GLN A 111 2.17 17.20 15.69
CA GLN A 111 2.53 18.58 15.39
C GLN A 111 1.31 19.48 15.13
N SER A 112 0.27 18.94 14.48
CA SER A 112 -0.95 19.71 14.19
C SER A 112 -1.92 19.81 15.37
N GLY A 113 -1.74 19.00 16.41
CA GLY A 113 -2.71 18.88 17.51
C GLY A 113 -4.05 18.27 17.08
N LEU A 114 -4.12 17.68 15.89
CA LEU A 114 -5.34 17.08 15.37
C LEU A 114 -5.66 15.74 16.04
N PRO A 115 -6.96 15.40 16.18
CA PRO A 115 -7.36 14.10 16.71
C PRO A 115 -6.76 12.91 15.95
N HIS A 116 -6.33 11.88 16.69
CA HIS A 116 -5.70 10.69 16.12
C HIS A 116 -6.58 9.89 15.15
N ASN A 117 -7.91 10.09 15.15
CA ASN A 117 -8.82 9.40 14.21
C ASN A 117 -8.73 9.99 12.79
N LEU A 118 -8.07 11.13 12.61
CA LEU A 118 -7.76 11.73 11.31
C LEU A 118 -6.50 11.15 10.66
N TRP A 119 -5.95 10.06 11.20
CA TRP A 119 -4.69 9.46 10.72
C TRP A 119 -4.70 9.11 9.23
N GLU A 120 -5.85 8.81 8.63
CA GLU A 120 -5.93 8.58 7.18
C GLU A 120 -5.57 9.83 6.36
N TYR A 121 -6.04 11.01 6.80
CA TYR A 121 -5.73 12.25 6.12
C TYR A 121 -4.24 12.57 6.25
N ALA A 122 -3.68 12.39 7.45
CA ALA A 122 -2.26 12.55 7.69
C ALA A 122 -1.41 11.55 6.88
N ALA A 123 -1.82 10.28 6.79
CA ALA A 123 -1.14 9.26 6.00
C ALA A 123 -1.22 9.55 4.50
N ARG A 124 -2.38 9.98 4.00
CA ARG A 124 -2.55 10.42 2.60
C ARG A 124 -1.65 11.60 2.29
N HIS A 125 -1.55 12.56 3.21
CA HIS A 125 -0.65 13.71 3.06
C HIS A 125 0.82 13.27 3.08
N ALA A 126 1.22 12.38 3.99
CA ALA A 126 2.58 11.85 4.06
C ALA A 126 3.00 11.18 2.75
N VAL A 127 2.13 10.37 2.15
CA VAL A 127 2.37 9.74 0.84
C VAL A 127 2.40 10.76 -0.30
N TYR A 128 1.49 11.73 -0.29
CA TYR A 128 1.45 12.82 -1.25
C TYR A 128 2.78 13.60 -1.30
N VAL A 129 3.32 13.94 -0.13
CA VAL A 129 4.60 14.64 0.00
C VAL A 129 5.73 13.74 -0.46
N ARG A 130 5.78 12.49 0.02
CA ARG A 130 6.84 11.55 -0.31
C ARG A 130 6.96 11.22 -1.80
N ASN A 131 5.86 11.12 -2.52
CA ASN A 131 5.88 10.88 -3.97
C ASN A 131 6.35 12.10 -4.80
N ARG A 132 6.58 13.26 -4.16
CA ARG A 132 7.05 14.50 -4.82
C ARG A 132 8.44 14.93 -4.41
N ILE A 133 9.03 14.26 -3.42
CA ILE A 133 10.41 14.52 -3.00
C ILE A 133 11.30 13.52 -3.75
N PRO A 134 12.30 13.98 -4.52
CA PRO A 134 13.29 13.08 -5.09
C PRO A 134 14.00 12.34 -3.97
N SER A 135 14.05 11.01 -4.06
CA SER A 135 14.76 10.14 -3.11
C SER A 135 16.12 9.73 -3.65
#